data_AF-A0A5S4VVS2-F1
#
_entry.id   AF-A0A5S4VVS2-F1
#
_cell.length_a   1.000
_cell.length_b   1.000
_cell.length_c   1.000
_cell.angle_alpha   90.00
_cell.angle_beta   90.00
_cell.angle_gamma   90.00
#
_symmetry.space_group_name_H-M   'P 1'
#
loop_
_entity.id
_entity.type
_entity.pdbx_description
1 polymer ?
#
loop_
_entity_poly.entity_id
_entity_poly.type
_entity_poly.pdbx_seq_one_letter_code
_entity_poly.pdbx_strand_id
1 'polypeptide(L)'
;MRDLNQRIRHLELPDRMKRLPLNSQGYPVPFFVPYVNGEPEFRGFDGEKMVICVRYKRCWLCGQPLGKFMVFVIGPMCAVNRVSAEPTAS
;
A
#
# COMPACT_ATOMS: atom_id res chain seq x y z
N MET A 1 2.28 -22.34 -5.74
CA MET A 1 1.98 -20.90 -5.93
C MET A 1 0.89 -20.55 -4.93
N ARG A 2 1.06 -19.50 -4.11
CA ARG A 2 -0.04 -19.10 -3.20
C ARG A 2 -1.11 -18.44 -4.07
N ASP A 3 -2.32 -19.01 -4.07
CA ASP A 3 -3.43 -18.49 -4.84
C ASP A 3 -4.14 -17.35 -4.08
N LEU A 4 -4.79 -16.46 -4.83
CA LEU A 4 -5.67 -15.44 -4.27
C LEU A 4 -6.78 -16.07 -3.41
N ASN A 5 -7.15 -15.40 -2.33
CA ASN A 5 -8.26 -15.83 -1.47
C ASN A 5 -9.56 -15.92 -2.27
N GLN A 6 -10.32 -17.02 -2.12
CA GLN A 6 -11.58 -17.26 -2.85
C GLN A 6 -12.57 -16.08 -2.76
N ARG A 7 -12.56 -15.35 -1.63
CA ARG A 7 -13.43 -14.20 -1.39
C ARG A 7 -13.19 -13.02 -2.34
N ILE A 8 -11.99 -12.90 -2.92
CA ILE A 8 -11.63 -11.78 -3.81
C ILE A 8 -11.32 -12.21 -5.24
N ARG A 9 -11.38 -13.51 -5.54
CA ARG A 9 -11.05 -14.04 -6.89
C ARG A 9 -11.94 -13.49 -8.01
N HIS A 10 -13.15 -13.06 -7.67
CA HIS A 10 -14.09 -12.49 -8.63
C HIS A 10 -13.85 -10.99 -8.89
N LEU A 11 -12.94 -10.34 -8.16
CA LEU A 11 -12.58 -8.94 -8.35
C LEU A 11 -11.43 -8.83 -9.33
N GLU A 12 -11.55 -7.92 -10.30
CA GLU A 12 -10.43 -7.56 -11.16
C GLU A 12 -9.41 -6.72 -10.38
N LEU A 13 -8.34 -7.37 -9.94
CA LEU A 13 -7.23 -6.67 -9.32
C LEU A 13 -6.49 -5.81 -10.35
N PRO A 14 -6.11 -4.56 -10.02
CA PRO A 14 -5.23 -3.78 -10.87
C PRO A 14 -3.92 -4.51 -11.16
N ASP A 15 -3.40 -4.42 -12.38
CA ASP A 15 -2.19 -5.14 -12.80
C ASP A 15 -0.97 -4.87 -11.91
N ARG A 16 -0.88 -3.67 -11.34
CA ARG A 16 0.19 -3.29 -10.42
C ARG A 16 0.12 -4.04 -9.08
N MET A 17 -1.09 -4.41 -8.64
CA MET A 17 -1.31 -5.15 -7.39
C MET A 17 -1.14 -6.66 -7.56
N LYS A 18 -1.30 -7.21 -8.77
CA LYS A 18 -1.10 -8.65 -9.06
C LYS A 18 0.31 -9.16 -8.73
N ARG A 19 1.29 -8.26 -8.63
CA ARG A 19 2.70 -8.57 -8.35
C ARG A 19 3.02 -8.57 -6.86
N LEU A 20 2.10 -8.10 -6.02
CA LEU A 20 2.33 -7.98 -4.59
C LEU A 20 2.41 -9.38 -3.94
N PRO A 21 3.25 -9.55 -2.91
CA PRO A 21 3.27 -10.79 -2.15
C PRO A 21 1.90 -11.03 -1.50
N LEU A 22 1.49 -12.29 -1.43
CA LEU A 22 0.26 -12.67 -0.74
C LEU A 22 0.57 -13.06 0.72
N ASN A 23 -0.29 -12.64 1.64
CA ASN A 23 -0.25 -13.11 3.02
C ASN A 23 -0.65 -14.60 3.12
N SER A 24 -0.57 -15.16 4.33
CA SER A 24 -0.97 -16.55 4.62
C SER A 24 -2.41 -16.88 4.24
N GLN A 25 -3.29 -15.87 4.22
CA GLN A 25 -4.70 -15.99 3.86
C GLN A 25 -4.98 -15.77 2.36
N GLY A 26 -3.97 -15.46 1.53
CA GLY A 26 -4.13 -15.23 0.09
C GLY A 26 -4.59 -13.82 -0.29
N TYR A 27 -4.43 -12.82 0.59
CA TYR A 27 -4.66 -11.41 0.27
C TYR A 27 -3.36 -10.71 -0.15
N PRO A 28 -3.38 -9.85 -1.18
CA PRO A 28 -2.20 -9.08 -1.56
C PRO A 28 -1.81 -8.13 -0.41
N VAL A 29 -0.52 -8.11 -0.08
CA VAL A 29 0.05 -7.25 0.96
C VAL A 29 0.46 -5.92 0.31
N PRO A 30 -0.19 -4.79 0.65
CA PRO A 30 0.21 -3.48 0.15
C PRO A 30 1.65 -3.11 0.55
N PHE A 31 2.30 -2.30 -0.27
CA PHE A 31 3.70 -1.93 -0.08
C PHE A 31 3.97 -1.29 1.29
N PHE A 32 3.09 -0.40 1.76
CA PHE A 32 3.23 0.29 3.05
C PHE A 32 3.21 -0.64 4.27
N VAL A 33 2.73 -1.88 4.15
CA VAL A 33 2.56 -2.77 5.30
C VAL A 33 3.94 -3.21 5.84
N PRO A 34 4.22 -3.01 7.14
CA PRO A 34 5.44 -3.49 7.77
C PRO A 34 5.38 -5.01 7.96
N TYR A 35 6.55 -5.63 7.99
CA TYR A 35 6.69 -7.04 8.35
C TYR A 35 7.28 -7.11 9.76
N VAL A 36 6.58 -7.78 10.66
CA VAL A 36 7.01 -8.00 12.05
C VAL A 36 7.17 -9.50 12.23
N ASN A 37 8.38 -9.95 12.59
CA ASN A 37 8.70 -11.37 12.73
C ASN A 37 8.39 -12.22 11.48
N GLY A 38 8.52 -11.62 10.29
CA GLY A 38 8.27 -12.29 9.00
C GLY A 38 6.80 -12.30 8.56
N GLU A 39 5.87 -11.80 9.37
CA GLU A 39 4.45 -11.71 9.03
C GLU A 39 4.01 -10.26 8.77
N PRO A 40 3.10 -10.02 7.81
CA PRO A 40 2.60 -8.68 7.50
C PRO A 40 1.67 -8.16 8.62
N GLU A 41 1.97 -6.98 9.16
CA GLU A 41 1.19 -6.34 10.23
C GLU A 41 0.31 -5.22 9.66
N PHE A 42 -0.96 -5.53 9.41
CA PHE A 42 -1.90 -4.62 8.75
C PHE A 42 -2.42 -3.47 9.63
N ARG A 43 -2.14 -3.47 10.94
CA ARG A 43 -2.57 -2.40 11.86
C ARG A 43 -1.71 -1.14 11.76
N GLY A 44 -0.52 -1.25 11.19
CA GLY A 44 0.44 -0.16 11.08
C GLY A 44 0.90 0.07 9.64
N PHE A 45 1.77 1.07 9.49
CA PHE A 45 2.49 1.32 8.25
C PHE A 45 3.99 1.45 8.55
N ASP A 46 4.80 1.13 7.56
CA ASP A 46 6.25 1.26 7.60
C ASP A 46 6.65 2.70 7.23
N GLY A 47 7.19 3.42 8.21
CA GLY A 47 7.62 4.82 8.04
C GLY A 47 8.75 4.99 7.03
N GLU A 48 9.65 4.03 6.88
CA GLU A 48 10.74 4.09 5.89
C GLU A 48 10.18 3.92 4.48
N LYS A 49 9.25 2.97 4.29
CA LYS A 49 8.56 2.80 3.01
C LYS A 49 7.71 4.01 2.64
N MET A 50 7.10 4.68 3.63
CA MET A 50 6.44 5.97 3.41
C MET A 50 7.41 7.02 2.87
N VAL A 51 8.58 7.17 3.51
CA VAL A 51 9.61 8.12 3.06
C VAL A 51 10.08 7.79 1.65
N ILE A 52 10.24 6.50 1.30
CA ILE A 52 10.56 6.05 -0.06
C ILE A 52 9.45 6.47 -1.04
N CYS A 53 8.19 6.23 -0.69
CA CYS A 53 7.06 6.61 -1.55
C CYS A 53 6.98 8.11 -1.79
N VAL A 54 7.22 8.93 -0.76
CA VAL A 54 7.23 10.39 -0.89
C VAL A 54 8.42 10.86 -1.73
N ARG A 55 9.65 10.41 -1.40
CA ARG A 55 10.89 10.85 -2.07
C ARG A 55 10.95 10.44 -3.53
N TYR A 56 10.53 9.21 -3.84
CA TYR A 56 10.61 8.64 -5.18
C TYR A 56 9.28 8.68 -5.94
N LYS A 57 8.27 9.41 -5.42
CA LYS A 57 6.94 9.53 -6.02
C LYS A 57 6.35 8.16 -6.38
N ARG A 58 6.26 7.26 -5.40
CA ARG A 58 5.70 5.91 -5.58
C ARG A 58 4.35 5.77 -4.88
N CYS A 59 3.51 4.91 -5.43
CA CYS A 59 2.23 4.52 -4.87
C CYS A 59 2.45 3.79 -3.55
N TRP A 60 1.70 4.16 -2.51
CA TRP A 60 1.79 3.51 -1.20
C TRP A 60 1.22 2.08 -1.20
N LEU A 61 0.29 1.79 -2.11
CA LEU A 61 -0.35 0.47 -2.19
C LEU A 61 0.48 -0.51 -3.01
N CYS A 62 0.88 -0.14 -4.23
CA CYS A 62 1.60 -1.03 -5.13
C CYS A 62 3.12 -0.83 -5.15
N GLY A 63 3.64 0.24 -4.53
CA GLY A 63 5.08 0.53 -4.50
C GLY A 63 5.69 0.99 -5.83
N GLN A 64 4.90 1.14 -6.90
CA GLN A 64 5.38 1.56 -8.21
C GLN A 64 5.36 3.07 -8.40
N PRO A 65 6.20 3.63 -9.29
CA PRO A 65 6.19 5.06 -9.61
C PRO A 65 4.80 5.56 -10.02
N LEU A 66 4.39 6.67 -9.40
CA LEU A 66 3.23 7.45 -9.78
C LEU A 66 3.61 8.32 -10.99
N GLY A 67 2.64 8.48 -11.90
CA GLY A 67 2.84 9.25 -13.13
C GLY A 67 2.94 10.75 -12.87
N LYS A 68 2.74 11.54 -13.94
CA LYS A 68 2.85 13.00 -13.91
C LYS A 68 1.80 13.67 -12.99
N PHE A 69 0.67 13.02 -12.76
CA PHE A 69 -0.39 13.50 -11.87
C PHE A 69 -0.43 12.64 -10.60
N MET A 70 -0.31 13.29 -9.45
CA MET A 70 -0.47 12.66 -8.14
C MET A 70 -1.60 13.36 -7.40
N VAL A 71 -2.66 12.61 -7.10
CA VAL A 71 -3.75 13.07 -6.25
C VAL A 71 -3.59 12.35 -4.93
N PHE A 72 -3.43 13.10 -3.86
CA PHE A 72 -3.36 12.55 -2.51
C PHE A 72 -4.69 12.86 -1.82
N VAL A 73 -5.45 11.81 -1.49
CA VAL A 73 -6.60 11.97 -0.60
C VAL A 73 -6.04 12.12 0.81
N ILE A 74 -5.89 13.38 1.24
CA ILE A 74 -5.54 13.73 2.61
C ILE A 74 -6.79 14.20 3.35
N GLY A 75 -7.00 13.73 4.57
CA GLY A 75 -7.98 14.33 5.46
C GLY A 75 -7.59 15.78 5.79
N PRO A 76 -8.55 16.66 6.16
CA PRO A 76 -8.26 18.07 6.44
C PRO A 76 -7.22 18.25 7.56
N MET A 77 -7.17 17.34 8.53
CA MET A 77 -6.17 17.37 9.60
C MET A 77 -4.73 17.08 9.11
N CYS A 78 -4.57 16.25 8.07
CA CYS A 78 -3.26 15.95 7.50
C CYS A 78 -2.67 17.16 6.74
N ALA A 79 -3.54 18.00 6.18
CA ALA A 79 -3.13 19.26 5.54
C ALA A 79 -2.63 20.30 6.57
N VAL A 80 -3.27 20.36 7.74
CA VAL A 80 -2.90 21.29 8.83
C VAL A 80 -1.64 20.82 9.56
N ASN A 81 -1.59 19.54 9.94
CA ASN A 81 -0.52 19.00 10.76
C ASN A 81 0.71 18.56 9.95
N ARG A 82 0.63 18.57 8.61
CA ARG A 82 1.66 18.08 7.68
C ARG A 82 2.12 16.64 7.95
N VAL A 83 1.28 15.87 8.63
CA VAL A 83 1.49 14.45 8.97
C VAL A 83 0.34 13.67 8.37
N SER A 84 0.63 12.67 7.55
CA SER A 84 -0.37 11.67 7.13
C SER A 84 -0.16 10.40 7.94
N ALA A 85 -1.11 10.11 8.83
CA ALA A 85 -1.14 8.84 9.57
C ALA A 85 -1.78 7.70 8.75
N GLU A 86 -2.42 8.05 7.64
CA GLU A 86 -3.12 7.12 6.76
C GLU A 86 -2.42 7.05 5.40
N PRO A 87 -2.33 5.86 4.78
CA PRO A 87 -1.82 5.71 3.43
C PRO A 87 -2.72 6.51 2.49
N THR A 88 -2.20 7.62 1.95
CA THR A 88 -2.91 8.42 0.97
C THR A 88 -3.09 7.57 -0.29
N ALA A 89 -4.33 7.17 -0.56
CA ALA A 89 -4.67 6.42 -1.76
C ALA A 89 -4.27 7.26 -2.98
N SER A 90 -3.50 6.63 -3.87
CA SER A 90 -2.95 7.17 -5.12
C SER A 90 -3.33 6.26 -6.26
#